data_AF-A0A8H4V4Z3-F1
#
_entry.id   AF-A0A8H4V4Z3-F1
#
_cell.length_a   1.000
_cell.length_b   1.000
_cell.length_c   1.000
_cell.angle_alpha   90.00
_cell.angle_beta   90.00
_cell.angle_gamma   90.00
#
_symmetry.space_group_name_H-M   'P 1'
#
loop_
_entity.id
_entity.type
_entity.pdbx_description
1 polymer ?
#
loop_
_entity_poly.entity_id
_entity_poly.type
_entity_poly.pdbx_seq_one_letter_code
_entity_poly.pdbx_strand_id
1 'polypeptide(L)'
;MPVAPAVNSTMVGERNKLGYNPAVEAKGFTQEQVDKVRSKKYRSEWALQDTEKKLAPEVRAAIWEATLPDDVNALYFYNMDWWTQQIKPGSTGASKMSTEGHESHGRRPARIQVPIPVAYNVCTESRKVVELWMRRREIEWFYRQDTGGHVLVRPFDAERDILYVARHHWNDFCNHIWVADPGVQDRTVASIRHLALSAYTSHHSIGDMAALLSRARNLETIYVIWDSLPRAHLMLKPMRPGPGTIKVHAPVQPRWEVFLCPEAGDAVGMHELDPETGLDAVEGGGLGELADEMSSEDEEDSEKLRIPQIHVKARKSSSWQ
;
A
#
# COMPACT_ATOMS: atom_id res chain seq x y z
N MET A 1 19.77 -10.02 30.01
CA MET A 1 19.21 -11.12 29.19
C MET A 1 20.12 -12.34 29.32
N PRO A 2 19.60 -13.55 29.51
CA PRO A 2 20.45 -14.74 29.55
C PRO A 2 21.00 -15.01 28.14
N VAL A 3 22.32 -15.12 28.03
CA VAL A 3 23.00 -15.47 26.78
C VAL A 3 22.84 -16.98 26.58
N ALA A 4 22.27 -17.40 25.46
CA ALA A 4 22.11 -18.81 25.13
C ALA A 4 23.51 -19.47 25.02
N PRO A 5 23.69 -20.71 25.52
CA PRO A 5 24.97 -21.39 25.45
C PRO A 5 25.40 -21.60 23.99
N ALA A 6 26.65 -21.25 23.68
CA ALA A 6 27.19 -21.35 22.33
C ALA A 6 27.28 -22.82 21.89
N VAL A 7 26.59 -23.17 20.81
CA VAL A 7 26.67 -24.51 20.19
C VAL A 7 27.80 -24.50 19.17
N ASN A 8 28.73 -25.45 19.28
CA ASN A 8 29.85 -25.57 18.33
C ASN A 8 29.40 -26.13 16.96
N SER A 9 30.15 -25.83 15.90
CA SER A 9 29.80 -26.22 14.53
C SER A 9 29.66 -27.73 14.32
N THR A 10 30.40 -28.55 15.07
CA THR A 10 30.32 -30.02 14.99
C THR A 10 28.96 -30.52 15.46
N MET A 11 28.46 -30.01 16.60
CA MET A 11 27.12 -30.32 17.09
C MET A 11 26.02 -29.87 16.13
N VAL A 12 26.20 -28.72 15.45
CA VAL A 12 25.25 -28.26 14.42
C VAL A 12 25.23 -29.23 13.23
N GLY A 13 26.40 -29.68 12.77
CA GLY A 13 26.55 -30.64 11.66
C GLY A 13 25.96 -32.03 11.94
N GLU A 14 26.04 -32.50 13.18
CA GLU A 14 25.39 -33.75 13.59
C GLU A 14 23.87 -33.60 13.66
N ARG A 15 23.37 -32.50 14.23
CA ARG A 15 21.93 -32.24 14.37
C ARG A 15 21.22 -32.08 13.03
N ASN A 16 21.84 -31.39 12.08
CA ASN A 16 21.24 -31.15 10.76
C ASN A 16 21.45 -32.32 9.77
N LYS A 17 22.25 -33.34 10.15
CA LYS A 17 22.60 -34.49 9.31
C LYS A 17 23.29 -34.14 7.98
N LEU A 18 23.80 -32.91 7.87
CA LEU A 18 24.61 -32.45 6.74
C LEU A 18 26.10 -32.72 6.99
N GLY A 19 26.50 -32.92 8.26
CA GLY A 19 27.90 -33.14 8.64
C GLY A 19 28.74 -31.86 8.68
N TYR A 20 28.12 -30.69 8.51
CA TYR A 20 28.77 -29.37 8.62
C TYR A 20 27.77 -28.30 9.08
N ASN A 21 28.27 -27.14 9.51
CA ASN A 21 27.46 -26.00 9.90
C ASN A 21 27.23 -25.06 8.69
N PRO A 22 26.02 -25.02 8.09
CA PRO A 22 25.75 -24.21 6.91
C PRO A 22 25.84 -22.69 7.17
N ALA A 23 25.79 -22.26 8.44
CA ALA A 23 25.99 -20.86 8.81
C ALA A 23 27.48 -20.44 8.80
N VAL A 24 28.41 -21.39 8.74
CA VAL A 24 29.87 -21.16 8.76
C VAL A 24 30.53 -21.63 7.46
N GLU A 25 30.01 -22.70 6.85
CA GLU A 25 30.52 -23.26 5.60
C GLU A 25 29.41 -23.34 4.55
N ALA A 26 29.52 -22.51 3.51
CA ALA A 26 28.61 -22.56 2.36
C ALA A 26 29.03 -23.68 1.39
N LYS A 27 28.52 -24.89 1.62
CA LYS A 27 28.61 -26.02 0.67
C LYS A 27 27.25 -26.20 -0.01
N GLY A 28 27.26 -26.34 -1.34
CA GLY A 28 26.06 -26.72 -2.11
C GLY A 28 25.59 -28.13 -1.75
N PHE A 29 24.34 -28.46 -2.08
CA PHE A 29 23.80 -29.79 -1.82
C PHE A 29 24.47 -30.85 -2.71
N THR A 30 24.84 -31.99 -2.11
CA THR A 30 25.32 -33.14 -2.89
C THR A 30 24.13 -33.84 -3.57
N GLN A 31 24.40 -34.54 -4.68
CA GLN A 31 23.39 -35.31 -5.42
C GLN A 31 22.58 -36.24 -4.49
N GLU A 32 23.26 -36.89 -3.55
CA GLU A 32 22.67 -37.81 -2.57
C GLU A 32 21.75 -37.11 -1.57
N GLN A 33 22.09 -35.89 -1.15
CA GLN A 33 21.26 -35.10 -0.25
C GLN A 33 19.99 -34.64 -0.95
N VAL A 34 20.10 -34.21 -2.21
CA VAL A 34 18.96 -33.81 -3.04
C VAL A 34 18.02 -35.00 -3.29
N ASP A 35 18.57 -36.19 -3.55
CA ASP A 35 17.77 -37.40 -3.78
C ASP A 35 17.04 -37.90 -2.52
N LYS A 36 17.48 -37.53 -1.31
CA LYS A 36 16.79 -37.86 -0.05
C LYS A 36 15.53 -37.04 0.21
N VAL A 37 15.48 -35.79 -0.23
CA VAL A 37 14.32 -34.88 -0.02
C VAL A 37 13.32 -34.92 -1.17
N ARG A 38 13.69 -35.50 -2.31
CA ARG A 38 12.79 -35.66 -3.46
C ARG A 38 11.75 -36.75 -3.23
N SER A 39 10.54 -36.51 -3.75
CA SER A 39 9.46 -37.50 -3.70
C SER A 39 9.84 -38.76 -4.49
N LYS A 40 9.77 -39.91 -3.82
CA LYS A 40 9.95 -41.23 -4.46
C LYS A 40 8.80 -41.58 -5.42
N LYS A 41 7.61 -40.99 -5.22
CA LYS A 41 6.38 -41.31 -5.95
C LYS A 41 6.18 -40.47 -7.21
N TYR A 42 6.70 -39.24 -7.24
CA TYR A 42 6.57 -38.31 -8.38
C TYR A 42 7.91 -38.10 -9.11
N ARG A 43 8.78 -39.11 -9.11
CA ARG A 43 10.10 -39.06 -9.75
C ARG A 43 9.94 -39.29 -11.26
N SER A 44 10.30 -38.29 -12.07
CA SER A 44 10.30 -38.38 -13.54
C SER A 44 11.71 -38.20 -14.07
N GLU A 45 12.24 -39.20 -14.80
CA GLU A 45 13.56 -39.11 -15.45
C GLU A 45 13.63 -37.96 -16.46
N TRP A 46 12.51 -37.58 -17.07
CA TRP A 46 12.44 -36.43 -17.97
C TRP A 46 12.69 -35.10 -17.24
N ALA A 47 12.13 -34.95 -16.03
CA ALA A 47 12.28 -33.75 -15.19
C ALA A 47 13.63 -33.69 -14.46
N LEU A 48 14.33 -34.82 -14.36
CA LEU A 48 15.65 -34.96 -13.73
C LEU A 48 16.83 -34.59 -14.65
N GLN A 49 16.57 -34.33 -15.94
CA GLN A 49 17.57 -33.88 -16.90
C GLN A 49 17.76 -32.35 -16.85
N ASP A 50 18.58 -31.79 -17.75
CA ASP A 50 18.78 -30.35 -17.96
C ASP A 50 17.50 -29.65 -18.47
N THR A 51 16.43 -29.69 -17.69
CA THR A 51 15.11 -29.15 -18.05
C THR A 51 15.20 -27.64 -18.32
N GLU A 52 16.11 -26.93 -17.64
CA GLU A 52 16.45 -25.54 -17.92
C GLU A 52 16.97 -25.32 -19.36
N LYS A 53 17.73 -26.26 -19.93
CA LYS A 53 18.24 -26.18 -21.31
C LYS A 53 17.23 -26.65 -22.36
N LYS A 54 16.19 -27.36 -21.94
CA LYS A 54 15.14 -27.88 -22.84
C LYS A 54 14.03 -26.87 -23.11
N LEU A 55 13.79 -25.96 -22.18
CA LEU A 55 12.84 -24.88 -22.38
C LEU A 55 13.49 -23.80 -23.23
N ALA A 56 12.87 -23.49 -24.37
CA ALA A 56 13.28 -22.37 -25.20
C ALA A 56 13.30 -21.07 -24.35
N PRO A 57 14.25 -20.14 -24.61
CA PRO A 57 14.35 -18.89 -23.85
C PRO A 57 13.04 -18.12 -23.75
N GLU A 58 12.22 -18.15 -24.79
CA GLU A 58 10.91 -17.49 -24.85
C GLU A 58 9.93 -18.12 -23.84
N VAL A 59 9.95 -19.45 -23.69
CA VAL A 59 9.11 -20.15 -22.72
C VAL A 59 9.56 -19.85 -21.29
N ARG A 60 10.87 -19.81 -21.04
CA ARG A 60 11.41 -19.43 -19.72
C ARG A 60 11.07 -17.99 -19.36
N ALA A 61 11.19 -17.07 -20.32
CA ALA A 61 10.77 -15.68 -20.15
C ALA A 61 9.27 -15.58 -19.84
N ALA A 62 8.42 -16.30 -20.56
CA ALA A 62 6.98 -16.33 -20.31
C ALA A 62 6.63 -16.90 -18.92
N ILE A 63 7.35 -17.93 -18.46
CA ILE A 63 7.19 -18.45 -17.09
C ILE A 63 7.56 -17.36 -16.07
N TRP A 64 8.67 -16.66 -16.26
CA TRP A 64 9.04 -15.56 -15.36
C TRP A 64 8.03 -14.43 -15.38
N GLU A 65 7.54 -14.03 -16.55
CA GLU A 65 6.50 -13.00 -16.68
C GLU A 65 5.21 -13.40 -15.94
N ALA A 66 4.81 -14.66 -15.99
CA ALA A 66 3.64 -15.18 -15.28
C ALA A 66 3.81 -15.19 -13.74
N THR A 67 5.03 -15.07 -13.22
CA THR A 67 5.29 -14.94 -11.76
C THR A 67 5.30 -13.49 -11.28
N LEU A 68 5.24 -12.53 -12.20
CA LEU A 68 5.25 -11.12 -11.83
C LEU A 68 3.94 -10.74 -11.15
N PRO A 69 4.00 -9.85 -10.15
CA PRO A 69 2.81 -9.43 -9.43
C PRO A 69 1.88 -8.63 -10.34
N ASP A 70 0.59 -8.92 -10.22
CA ASP A 70 -0.45 -8.07 -10.78
C ASP A 70 -0.49 -6.75 -10.00
N ASP A 71 -0.64 -5.65 -10.74
CA ASP A 71 -0.72 -4.33 -10.14
C ASP A 71 -2.19 -3.92 -10.00
N VAL A 72 -2.82 -4.48 -8.97
CA VAL A 72 -4.18 -4.15 -8.54
C VAL A 72 -4.28 -2.70 -8.04
N ASN A 73 -5.51 -2.21 -7.85
CA ASN A 73 -5.74 -0.92 -7.19
C ASN A 73 -5.14 -0.90 -5.78
N ALA A 74 -4.66 0.27 -5.36
CA ALA A 74 -4.13 0.48 -4.01
C ALA A 74 -4.79 1.70 -3.38
N LEU A 75 -4.92 1.66 -2.05
CA LEU A 75 -5.29 2.83 -1.26
C LEU A 75 -4.05 3.71 -1.11
N TYR A 76 -4.14 4.94 -1.61
CA TYR A 76 -3.13 5.97 -1.41
C TYR A 76 -3.59 6.93 -0.31
N PHE A 77 -2.81 7.08 0.75
CA PHE A 77 -3.16 7.96 1.85
C PHE A 77 -2.99 9.42 1.44
N TYR A 78 -4.05 10.19 1.61
CA TYR A 78 -3.97 11.64 1.51
C TYR A 78 -2.90 12.18 2.46
N ASN A 79 -1.98 12.95 1.87
CA ASN A 79 -0.91 13.64 2.55
C ASN A 79 -0.59 14.95 1.83
N MET A 80 0.26 15.77 2.45
CA MET A 80 0.67 17.04 1.86
C MET A 80 1.48 16.87 0.57
N ASP A 81 2.17 15.74 0.36
CA ASP A 81 2.86 15.48 -0.91
C ASP A 81 1.88 15.35 -2.08
N TRP A 82 0.72 14.72 -1.86
CA TRP A 82 -0.35 14.67 -2.86
C TRP A 82 -0.93 16.06 -3.13
N TRP A 83 -1.23 16.81 -2.07
CA TRP A 83 -1.76 18.16 -2.21
C TRP A 83 -0.80 19.09 -2.95
N THR A 84 0.49 19.06 -2.60
CA THR A 84 1.50 19.90 -3.24
C THR A 84 1.71 19.57 -4.71
N GLN A 85 1.29 18.41 -5.22
CA GLN A 85 1.29 18.12 -6.67
C GLN A 85 0.25 18.95 -7.43
N GLN A 86 -0.83 19.38 -6.78
CA GLN A 86 -1.97 20.03 -7.43
C GLN A 86 -1.78 21.53 -7.66
N ILE A 87 -0.93 22.17 -6.85
CA ILE A 87 -0.70 23.62 -6.91
C ILE A 87 0.17 23.96 -8.14
N LYS A 88 0.37 25.21 -8.56
CA LYS A 88 1.38 25.53 -9.61
C LYS A 88 2.82 25.52 -9.06
N PRO A 89 3.84 25.09 -9.84
CA PRO A 89 5.24 25.25 -9.46
C PRO A 89 5.55 26.72 -9.16
N GLY A 90 6.15 27.02 -8.01
CA GLY A 90 6.53 28.39 -7.61
C GLY A 90 5.50 29.16 -6.79
N SER A 91 4.33 28.60 -6.48
CA SER A 91 3.40 29.19 -5.51
C SER A 91 4.02 29.24 -4.12
N THR A 92 4.02 30.41 -3.49
CA THR A 92 4.59 30.67 -2.16
C THR A 92 3.91 29.80 -1.10
N GLY A 93 4.55 28.70 -0.70
CA GLY A 93 4.04 27.79 0.34
C GLY A 93 4.21 26.29 0.05
N ALA A 94 4.23 25.87 -1.23
CA ALA A 94 4.25 24.46 -1.61
C ALA A 94 5.53 23.70 -1.17
N SER A 95 6.66 24.40 -1.06
CA SER A 95 7.95 23.81 -0.68
C SER A 95 8.06 23.48 0.82
N LYS A 96 7.39 24.25 1.69
CA LYS A 96 7.53 24.15 3.16
C LYS A 96 6.64 23.08 3.80
N MET A 97 5.67 22.55 3.06
CA MET A 97 4.63 21.65 3.57
C MET A 97 4.80 20.18 3.17
N SER A 98 5.81 19.83 2.36
CA SER A 98 6.04 18.43 1.95
C SER A 98 6.47 17.54 3.11
N THR A 99 6.08 16.27 3.09
CA THR A 99 6.46 15.29 4.11
C THR A 99 7.95 14.96 4.08
N GLU A 100 8.62 15.13 2.93
CA GLU A 100 10.07 15.06 2.82
C GLU A 100 10.79 16.33 3.31
N GLY A 101 10.12 17.49 3.37
CA GLY A 101 10.64 18.72 3.99
C GLY A 101 11.84 19.34 3.27
N HIS A 102 11.91 19.26 1.93
CA HIS A 102 13.08 19.74 1.19
C HIS A 102 12.79 20.89 0.21
N GLU A 103 13.51 21.99 0.43
CA GLU A 103 13.62 23.17 -0.44
C GLU A 103 14.38 22.92 -1.77
N SER A 104 14.77 21.67 -2.08
CA SER A 104 15.77 21.39 -3.12
C SER A 104 15.50 20.20 -4.03
N HIS A 105 14.41 19.46 -3.84
CA HIS A 105 14.04 18.38 -4.75
C HIS A 105 12.68 18.73 -5.35
N GLY A 106 12.64 18.90 -6.67
CA GLY A 106 11.40 19.18 -7.40
C GLY A 106 10.28 18.24 -6.99
N ARG A 107 9.03 18.69 -7.14
CA ARG A 107 7.81 17.95 -6.78
C ARG A 107 7.94 16.48 -7.16
N ARG A 108 8.08 15.64 -6.14
CA ARG A 108 8.10 14.20 -6.34
C ARG A 108 6.66 13.71 -6.39
N PRO A 109 6.30 12.87 -7.38
CA PRO A 109 4.94 12.36 -7.48
C PRO A 109 4.59 11.50 -6.28
N ALA A 110 3.29 11.37 -6.02
CA ALA A 110 2.75 10.45 -5.02
C ALA A 110 3.19 9.03 -5.38
N ARG A 111 3.73 8.29 -4.41
CA ARG A 111 4.32 6.96 -4.64
C ARG A 111 3.52 5.86 -3.96
N ILE A 112 3.29 4.79 -4.70
CA ILE A 112 2.71 3.55 -4.19
C ILE A 112 3.78 2.46 -4.17
N GLN A 113 3.88 1.75 -3.05
CA GLN A 113 4.78 0.61 -2.93
C GLN A 113 4.34 -0.54 -3.86
N VAL A 114 5.33 -1.18 -4.51
CA VAL A 114 5.20 -2.33 -5.44
C VAL A 114 6.04 -3.50 -4.89
N PRO A 115 5.64 -4.79 -5.05
CA PRO A 115 6.27 -5.85 -4.31
C PRO A 115 7.51 -6.21 -5.10
N ILE A 116 8.59 -6.53 -4.40
CA ILE A 116 9.78 -7.02 -5.07
C ILE A 116 9.46 -8.43 -5.55
N PRO A 117 9.36 -8.69 -6.88
CA PRO A 117 9.01 -10.02 -7.34
C PRO A 117 10.11 -11.00 -6.92
N VAL A 118 9.74 -12.17 -6.40
CA VAL A 118 10.71 -13.20 -5.97
C VAL A 118 11.68 -13.54 -7.11
N ALA A 119 11.16 -13.52 -8.36
CA ALA A 119 11.93 -13.71 -9.59
C ALA A 119 13.16 -12.80 -9.70
N TYR A 120 13.19 -11.62 -9.07
CA TYR A 120 14.34 -10.70 -9.12
C TYR A 120 15.62 -11.31 -8.51
N ASN A 121 15.45 -12.18 -7.51
CA ASN A 121 16.54 -12.77 -6.74
C ASN A 121 16.93 -14.19 -7.19
N VAL A 122 16.23 -14.75 -8.20
CA VAL A 122 16.45 -16.15 -8.61
C VAL A 122 17.69 -16.30 -9.50
N CYS A 123 17.71 -15.66 -10.67
CA CYS A 123 18.85 -15.74 -11.60
C CYS A 123 18.95 -14.48 -12.48
N THR A 124 19.99 -14.42 -13.33
CA THR A 124 20.21 -13.28 -14.22
C THR A 124 19.14 -13.13 -15.29
N GLU A 125 18.59 -14.25 -15.78
CA GLU A 125 17.52 -14.23 -16.79
C GLU A 125 16.21 -13.68 -16.21
N SER A 126 15.79 -14.18 -15.05
CA SER A 126 14.58 -13.72 -14.38
C SER A 126 14.70 -12.24 -13.97
N ARG A 127 15.90 -11.80 -13.56
CA ARG A 127 16.17 -10.38 -13.26
C ARG A 127 15.93 -9.48 -14.47
N LYS A 128 16.36 -9.88 -15.67
CA LYS A 128 16.10 -9.11 -16.91
C LYS A 128 14.60 -8.97 -17.18
N VAL A 129 13.83 -10.03 -16.95
CA VAL A 129 12.37 -10.00 -17.09
C VAL A 129 11.75 -9.01 -16.11
N VAL A 130 12.17 -9.03 -14.83
CA VAL A 130 11.71 -8.07 -13.82
C VAL A 130 12.09 -6.63 -14.19
N GLU A 131 13.33 -6.38 -14.64
CA GLU A 131 13.76 -5.04 -15.05
C GLU A 131 12.97 -4.49 -16.23
N LEU A 132 12.61 -5.34 -17.20
CA LEU A 132 11.74 -4.95 -18.32
C LEU A 132 10.33 -4.64 -17.84
N TRP A 133 9.78 -5.46 -16.96
CA TRP A 133 8.47 -5.21 -16.33
C TRP A 133 8.46 -3.89 -15.54
N MET A 134 9.53 -3.61 -14.78
CA MET A 134 9.69 -2.35 -14.05
C MET A 134 9.65 -1.15 -15.00
N ARG A 135 10.40 -1.21 -16.11
CA ARG A 135 10.42 -0.13 -17.10
C ARG A 135 9.06 0.08 -17.76
N ARG A 136 8.34 -1.00 -18.11
CA ARG A 136 7.02 -0.93 -18.75
C ARG A 136 5.96 -0.29 -17.85
N ARG A 137 6.13 -0.34 -16.53
CA ARG A 137 5.17 0.15 -15.53
C ARG A 137 5.66 1.35 -14.73
N GLU A 138 6.75 1.98 -15.17
CA GLU A 138 7.35 3.14 -14.51
C GLU A 138 7.67 2.88 -13.01
N ILE A 139 8.12 1.66 -12.71
CA ILE A 139 8.49 1.24 -11.36
C ILE A 139 9.98 1.56 -11.14
N GLU A 140 10.28 2.23 -10.03
CA GLU A 140 11.63 2.62 -9.63
C GLU A 140 12.01 2.06 -8.26
N TRP A 141 13.31 1.99 -8.00
CA TRP A 141 13.84 1.71 -6.66
C TRP A 141 13.80 2.98 -5.81
N PHE A 142 13.28 2.86 -4.59
CA PHE A 142 13.23 3.94 -3.61
C PHE A 142 13.91 3.51 -2.32
N TYR A 143 14.84 4.34 -1.83
CA TYR A 143 15.51 4.13 -0.56
C TYR A 143 14.69 4.71 0.59
N ARG A 144 14.27 3.84 1.52
CA ARG A 144 13.56 4.21 2.73
C ARG A 144 14.54 4.52 3.85
N GLN A 145 14.58 5.79 4.26
CA GLN A 145 15.45 6.23 5.35
C GLN A 145 15.06 5.63 6.70
N ASP A 146 13.77 5.35 6.92
CA ASP A 146 13.25 4.81 8.17
C ASP A 146 13.59 3.33 8.37
N THR A 147 13.59 2.53 7.29
CA THR A 147 13.91 1.10 7.35
C THR A 147 15.34 0.78 6.94
N GLY A 148 16.06 1.75 6.35
CA GLY A 148 17.39 1.55 5.78
C GLY A 148 17.43 0.63 4.56
N GLY A 149 16.27 0.36 3.94
CA GLY A 149 16.10 -0.61 2.86
C GLY A 149 15.59 0.00 1.55
N HIS A 150 15.74 -0.75 0.46
CA HIS A 150 15.17 -0.39 -0.83
C HIS A 150 13.81 -1.06 -1.03
N VAL A 151 12.84 -0.30 -1.55
CA VAL A 151 11.52 -0.78 -1.96
C VAL A 151 11.29 -0.41 -3.42
N LEU A 152 10.41 -1.13 -4.10
CA LEU A 152 9.91 -0.72 -5.41
C LEU A 152 8.72 0.21 -5.24
N VAL A 153 8.65 1.25 -6.07
CA VAL A 153 7.55 2.22 -6.07
C VAL A 153 7.15 2.56 -7.49
N ARG A 154 5.89 2.96 -7.66
CA ARG A 154 5.36 3.55 -8.89
C ARG A 154 4.60 4.83 -8.57
N PRO A 155 4.37 5.72 -9.53
CA PRO A 155 3.47 6.86 -9.32
C PRO A 155 2.03 6.43 -9.01
N PHE A 156 1.31 7.30 -8.31
CA PHE A 156 -0.14 7.23 -8.15
C PHE A 156 -0.84 7.44 -9.49
N ASP A 157 -1.79 6.56 -9.81
CA ASP A 157 -2.59 6.59 -11.02
C ASP A 157 -4.07 6.83 -10.65
N ALA A 158 -4.60 8.01 -10.96
CA ALA A 158 -5.97 8.40 -10.61
C ALA A 158 -7.05 7.53 -11.27
N GLU A 159 -6.75 6.86 -12.39
CA GLU A 159 -7.71 6.01 -13.09
C GLU A 159 -7.97 4.70 -12.34
N ARG A 160 -6.94 4.20 -11.64
CA ARG A 160 -6.94 2.89 -11.00
C ARG A 160 -6.92 2.95 -9.48
N ASP A 161 -6.11 3.85 -8.92
CA ASP A 161 -5.84 3.91 -7.49
C ASP A 161 -6.88 4.76 -6.78
N ILE A 162 -7.02 4.51 -5.47
CA ILE A 162 -8.08 5.09 -4.66
C ILE A 162 -7.43 6.03 -3.65
N LEU A 163 -7.86 7.29 -3.63
CA LEU A 163 -7.40 8.27 -2.65
C LEU A 163 -8.12 8.02 -1.33
N TYR A 164 -7.41 7.56 -0.31
CA TYR A 164 -7.94 7.38 1.04
C TYR A 164 -7.69 8.61 1.91
N VAL A 165 -8.75 9.20 2.46
CA VAL A 165 -8.66 10.32 3.41
C VAL A 165 -9.04 9.82 4.80
N ALA A 166 -8.05 9.76 5.69
CA ALA A 166 -8.28 9.38 7.09
C ALA A 166 -9.10 10.46 7.82
N ARG A 167 -9.89 10.06 8.84
CA ARG A 167 -10.78 10.97 9.59
C ARG A 167 -10.07 12.24 10.10
N HIS A 168 -8.90 12.09 10.72
CA HIS A 168 -8.12 13.22 11.25
C HIS A 168 -7.60 14.19 10.18
N HIS A 169 -7.55 13.78 8.91
CA HIS A 169 -7.19 14.64 7.78
C HIS A 169 -8.40 15.12 6.98
N TRP A 170 -9.62 14.70 7.31
CA TRP A 170 -10.81 15.05 6.53
C TRP A 170 -11.03 16.56 6.47
N ASN A 171 -10.98 17.23 7.63
CA ASN A 171 -11.14 18.67 7.70
C ASN A 171 -10.03 19.43 6.94
N ASP A 172 -8.78 18.98 7.05
CA ASP A 172 -7.67 19.58 6.31
C ASP A 172 -7.83 19.39 4.80
N PHE A 173 -8.22 18.19 4.37
CA PHE A 173 -8.50 17.87 2.97
C PHE A 173 -9.60 18.79 2.40
N CYS A 174 -10.72 18.91 3.11
CA CYS A 174 -11.81 19.79 2.74
C CYS A 174 -11.36 21.27 2.68
N ASN A 175 -10.67 21.76 3.71
CA ASN A 175 -10.15 23.13 3.74
C ASN A 175 -9.19 23.41 2.58
N HIS A 176 -8.30 22.47 2.25
CA HIS A 176 -7.42 22.62 1.09
C HIS A 176 -8.22 22.74 -0.21
N ILE A 177 -9.29 21.96 -0.37
CA ILE A 177 -10.16 22.04 -1.54
C ILE A 177 -10.97 23.34 -1.57
N TRP A 178 -11.42 23.86 -0.43
CA TRP A 178 -12.33 25.01 -0.38
C TRP A 178 -11.64 26.37 -0.32
N VAL A 179 -10.41 26.43 0.21
CA VAL A 179 -9.66 27.67 0.43
C VAL A 179 -8.64 27.95 -0.68
N ALA A 180 -8.29 26.96 -1.51
CA ALA A 180 -7.31 27.17 -2.59
C ALA A 180 -7.80 28.13 -3.69
N ASP A 181 -6.91 28.60 -4.56
CA ASP A 181 -7.33 29.39 -5.72
C ASP A 181 -8.32 28.59 -6.59
N PRO A 182 -9.40 29.19 -7.13
CA PRO A 182 -10.44 28.46 -7.88
C PRO A 182 -9.89 27.51 -8.96
N GLY A 183 -8.85 27.92 -9.69
CA GLY A 183 -8.22 27.07 -10.71
C GLY A 183 -7.43 25.87 -10.17
N VAL A 184 -6.93 25.93 -8.93
CA VAL A 184 -6.32 24.80 -8.21
C VAL A 184 -7.40 23.91 -7.61
N GLN A 185 -8.47 24.50 -7.06
CA GLN A 185 -9.62 23.76 -6.55
C GLN A 185 -10.21 22.85 -7.64
N ASP A 186 -10.58 23.43 -8.79
CA ASP A 186 -11.26 22.70 -9.86
C ASP A 186 -10.38 21.60 -10.43
N ARG A 187 -9.06 21.85 -10.55
CA ARG A 187 -8.09 20.83 -10.98
C ARG A 187 -7.98 19.70 -9.98
N THR A 188 -7.86 20.02 -8.70
CA THR A 188 -7.68 19.02 -7.64
C THR A 188 -8.90 18.13 -7.57
N VAL A 189 -10.08 18.73 -7.52
CA VAL A 189 -11.35 18.02 -7.45
C VAL A 189 -11.59 17.19 -8.72
N ALA A 190 -11.22 17.69 -9.89
CA ALA A 190 -11.27 16.92 -11.13
C ALA A 190 -10.24 15.78 -11.21
N SER A 191 -9.16 15.82 -10.41
CA SER A 191 -8.14 14.77 -10.39
C SER A 191 -8.54 13.53 -9.57
N ILE A 192 -9.61 13.63 -8.78
CA ILE A 192 -10.08 12.55 -7.91
C ILE A 192 -11.16 11.77 -8.65
N ARG A 193 -10.87 10.51 -8.98
CA ARG A 193 -11.80 9.58 -9.63
C ARG A 193 -12.40 8.58 -8.65
N HIS A 194 -11.57 8.09 -7.73
CA HIS A 194 -11.94 7.14 -6.67
C HIS A 194 -11.54 7.69 -5.31
N LEU A 195 -12.50 7.85 -4.41
CA LEU A 195 -12.29 8.36 -3.05
C LEU A 195 -12.64 7.28 -2.03
N ALA A 196 -11.80 7.07 -1.02
CA ALA A 196 -12.09 6.18 0.10
C ALA A 196 -12.13 6.93 1.43
N LEU A 197 -13.12 6.59 2.24
CA LEU A 197 -13.35 7.15 3.57
C LEU A 197 -13.68 6.01 4.54
N SER A 198 -13.47 6.25 5.84
CA SER A 198 -14.02 5.35 6.86
C SER A 198 -15.54 5.46 6.91
N ALA A 199 -16.24 4.38 7.27
CA ALA A 199 -17.69 4.39 7.48
C ALA A 199 -18.14 5.55 8.38
N TYR A 200 -17.42 5.78 9.47
CA TYR A 200 -17.66 6.89 10.40
C TYR A 200 -17.55 8.25 9.71
N THR A 201 -16.48 8.51 8.96
CA THR A 201 -16.32 9.79 8.23
C THR A 201 -17.42 9.96 7.19
N SER A 202 -17.77 8.90 6.47
CA SER A 202 -18.85 8.93 5.47
C SER A 202 -20.19 9.26 6.10
N HIS A 203 -20.50 8.70 7.27
CA HIS A 203 -21.74 8.98 7.98
C HIS A 203 -21.80 10.42 8.50
N HIS A 204 -20.84 10.80 9.34
CA HIS A 204 -20.89 12.05 10.08
C HIS A 204 -20.38 13.28 9.31
N SER A 205 -20.09 13.15 8.02
CA SER A 205 -19.64 14.28 7.18
C SER A 205 -20.38 14.34 5.85
N ILE A 206 -21.64 13.92 5.85
CA ILE A 206 -22.49 13.85 4.65
C ILE A 206 -22.64 15.20 3.95
N GLY A 207 -22.83 16.29 4.70
CA GLY A 207 -22.93 17.64 4.14
C GLY A 207 -21.65 18.09 3.41
N ASP A 208 -20.48 17.84 4.00
CA ASP A 208 -19.18 18.14 3.37
C ASP A 208 -18.96 17.28 2.12
N MET A 209 -19.36 16.01 2.18
CA MET A 209 -19.31 15.11 1.03
C MET A 209 -20.23 15.61 -0.08
N ALA A 210 -21.48 15.95 0.21
CA ALA A 210 -22.43 16.47 -0.77
C ALA A 210 -21.89 17.76 -1.44
N ALA A 211 -21.28 18.65 -0.65
CA ALA A 211 -20.62 19.84 -1.18
C ALA A 211 -19.44 19.48 -2.10
N LEU A 212 -18.60 18.51 -1.75
CA LEU A 212 -17.53 18.01 -2.60
C LEU A 212 -18.07 17.40 -3.90
N LEU A 213 -19.11 16.56 -3.82
CA LEU A 213 -19.70 15.88 -4.97
C LEU A 213 -20.31 16.85 -5.98
N SER A 214 -20.90 17.94 -5.51
CA SER A 214 -21.45 18.98 -6.40
C SER A 214 -20.40 19.57 -7.36
N ARG A 215 -19.11 19.46 -7.00
CA ARG A 215 -17.97 19.96 -7.79
C ARG A 215 -17.13 18.85 -8.42
N ALA A 216 -17.14 17.64 -7.85
CA ALA A 216 -16.34 16.49 -8.28
C ALA A 216 -16.92 15.78 -9.51
N ARG A 217 -16.82 16.44 -10.68
CA ARG A 217 -17.39 15.93 -11.94
C ARG A 217 -16.80 14.61 -12.44
N ASN A 218 -15.58 14.29 -12.04
CA ASN A 218 -14.88 13.07 -12.45
C ASN A 218 -14.93 11.99 -11.38
N LEU A 219 -15.55 12.24 -10.23
CA LEU A 219 -15.63 11.23 -9.18
C LEU A 219 -16.63 10.16 -9.61
N GLU A 220 -16.13 8.94 -9.76
CA GLU A 220 -16.91 7.80 -10.23
C GLU A 220 -17.41 6.93 -9.07
N THR A 221 -16.64 6.83 -7.99
CA THR A 221 -16.95 5.90 -6.91
C THR A 221 -16.43 6.38 -5.56
N ILE A 222 -17.25 6.24 -4.53
CA ILE A 222 -16.86 6.39 -3.12
C ILE A 222 -16.75 5.01 -2.49
N TYR A 223 -15.61 4.71 -1.87
CA TYR A 223 -15.37 3.50 -1.13
C TYR A 223 -15.53 3.77 0.37
N VAL A 224 -16.47 3.06 1.00
CA VAL A 224 -16.75 3.18 2.43
C VAL A 224 -16.06 2.01 3.15
N ILE A 225 -15.04 2.31 3.94
CA ILE A 225 -14.21 1.30 4.60
C ILE A 225 -14.77 0.96 5.99
N TRP A 226 -15.02 -0.33 6.18
CA TRP A 226 -15.47 -0.92 7.44
C TRP A 226 -14.36 -1.71 8.13
N ASP A 227 -14.54 -1.94 9.44
CA ASP A 227 -13.63 -2.68 10.31
C ASP A 227 -12.21 -2.06 10.35
N SER A 228 -11.23 -2.76 9.76
CA SER A 228 -9.82 -2.44 9.87
C SER A 228 -9.46 -1.19 9.07
N LEU A 229 -9.40 -0.05 9.77
CA LEU A 229 -9.02 1.22 9.15
C LEU A 229 -7.56 1.19 8.65
N PRO A 230 -7.30 1.66 7.41
CA PRO A 230 -5.96 1.88 6.93
C PRO A 230 -5.20 2.82 7.85
N ARG A 231 -4.07 2.36 8.39
CA ARG A 231 -3.20 3.13 9.28
C ARG A 231 -1.96 3.60 8.54
N ALA A 232 -1.72 4.91 8.58
CA ALA A 232 -0.53 5.49 8.01
C ALA A 232 0.71 5.12 8.84
N HIS A 233 1.81 4.82 8.15
CA HIS A 233 3.13 4.69 8.75
C HIS A 233 3.69 6.10 8.99
N LEU A 234 3.98 6.39 10.26
CA LEU A 234 4.50 7.67 10.71
C LEU A 234 5.99 7.57 11.05
N MET A 235 6.74 8.60 10.69
CA MET A 235 8.15 8.78 11.02
C MET A 235 8.31 9.93 12.00
N LEU A 236 9.27 9.81 12.92
CA LEU A 236 9.70 10.90 13.77
C LEU A 236 10.78 11.70 13.05
N LYS A 237 10.50 12.99 12.78
CA LYS A 237 11.50 13.92 12.24
C LYS A 237 11.89 14.95 13.30
N PRO A 238 13.18 15.32 13.39
CA PRO A 238 13.59 16.43 14.25
C PRO A 238 12.99 17.74 13.72
N MET A 239 12.40 18.52 14.63
CA MET A 239 11.89 19.85 14.32
C MET A 239 13.08 20.79 14.04
N ARG A 240 12.96 21.68 13.05
CA ARG A 240 14.00 22.68 12.75
C ARG A 240 13.36 24.07 12.55
N PRO A 241 13.85 25.13 13.22
CA PRO A 241 14.82 25.14 14.32
C PRO A 241 14.14 24.87 15.68
N GLY A 242 14.60 23.88 16.45
CA GLY A 242 14.13 23.69 17.83
C GLY A 242 14.37 22.28 18.39
N PRO A 243 14.46 22.11 19.72
CA PRO A 243 14.46 20.79 20.34
C PRO A 243 13.04 20.19 20.25
N GLY A 244 12.89 19.09 19.54
CA GLY A 244 11.61 18.40 19.43
C GLY A 244 11.57 17.43 18.26
N THR A 245 10.62 16.50 18.28
CA THR A 245 10.32 15.63 17.14
C THR A 245 8.87 15.79 16.73
N ILE A 246 8.62 15.89 15.43
CA ILE A 246 7.29 15.88 14.84
C ILE A 246 7.03 14.52 14.19
N LYS A 247 5.81 13.99 14.35
CA LYS A 247 5.34 12.84 13.59
C LYS A 247 4.93 13.31 12.20
N VAL A 248 5.49 12.72 11.17
CA VAL A 248 5.15 13.00 9.77
C VAL A 248 4.83 11.69 9.06
N HIS A 249 4.01 11.72 8.01
CA HIS A 249 3.80 10.53 7.20
C HIS A 249 5.12 10.11 6.55
N ALA A 250 5.37 8.79 6.53
CA ALA A 250 6.43 8.24 5.73
C ALA A 250 6.20 8.59 4.24
N PRO A 251 7.26 8.92 3.47
CA PRO A 251 7.12 9.29 2.06
C PRO A 251 6.49 8.21 1.20
N VAL A 252 6.66 6.95 1.59
CA VAL A 252 6.03 5.78 0.98
C VAL A 252 5.26 5.05 2.06
N GLN A 253 3.94 4.99 1.89
CA GLN A 253 3.06 4.27 2.78
C GLN A 253 3.10 2.77 2.47
N PRO A 254 2.95 1.90 3.48
CA PRO A 254 2.71 0.48 3.23
C PRO A 254 1.52 0.30 2.31
N ARG A 255 1.56 -0.71 1.45
CA ARG A 255 0.46 -0.97 0.52
C ARG A 255 -0.77 -1.47 1.26
N TRP A 256 -1.89 -0.77 1.06
CA TRP A 256 -3.21 -1.20 1.47
C TRP A 256 -4.08 -1.46 0.24
N GLU A 257 -4.91 -2.48 0.31
CA GLU A 257 -5.77 -2.92 -0.78
C GLU A 257 -7.18 -3.23 -0.25
N VAL A 258 -8.18 -3.00 -1.10
CA VAL A 258 -9.53 -3.50 -0.88
C VAL A 258 -9.48 -5.01 -1.09
N PHE A 259 -9.99 -5.79 -0.13
CA PHE A 259 -9.94 -7.26 -0.21
C PHE A 259 -11.30 -7.94 -0.14
N LEU A 260 -12.34 -7.25 0.33
CA LEU A 260 -13.69 -7.80 0.46
C LEU A 260 -14.73 -6.69 0.32
N CYS A 261 -15.84 -7.02 -0.34
CA CYS A 261 -17.07 -6.23 -0.31
C CYS A 261 -18.10 -7.00 0.54
N PRO A 262 -18.41 -6.56 1.78
CA PRO A 262 -19.40 -7.23 2.63
C PRO A 262 -20.80 -7.19 2.01
N GLU A 263 -21.60 -8.21 2.29
CA GLU A 263 -23.02 -8.26 1.94
C GLU A 263 -23.88 -7.59 3.00
N ALA A 264 -25.14 -7.23 2.68
CA ALA A 264 -26.03 -6.50 3.60
C ALA A 264 -26.26 -7.21 4.95
N GLY A 265 -26.19 -8.54 4.97
CA GLY A 265 -26.32 -9.35 6.19
C GLY A 265 -25.04 -9.54 6.99
N ASP A 266 -23.89 -9.05 6.50
CA ASP A 266 -22.62 -9.20 7.20
C ASP A 266 -22.51 -8.25 8.38
N ALA A 267 -21.92 -8.74 9.48
CA ALA A 267 -21.53 -7.90 10.58
C ALA A 267 -20.34 -7.02 10.18
N VAL A 268 -20.48 -5.73 10.43
CA VAL A 268 -19.46 -4.72 10.19
C VAL A 268 -19.33 -3.80 11.41
N GLY A 269 -18.12 -3.30 11.63
CA GLY A 269 -17.81 -2.29 12.63
C GLY A 269 -17.54 -0.96 11.96
N MET A 270 -18.24 0.07 12.41
CA MET A 270 -17.90 1.47 12.18
C MET A 270 -16.87 1.89 13.23
N HIS A 271 -15.65 2.15 12.78
CA HIS A 271 -14.54 2.52 13.64
C HIS A 271 -14.33 4.03 13.68
N GLU A 272 -14.28 4.59 14.89
CA GLU A 272 -13.82 5.94 15.18
C GLU A 272 -12.45 5.88 15.85
N LEU A 273 -11.40 6.23 15.09
CA LEU A 273 -10.04 6.30 15.62
C LEU A 273 -9.72 7.72 16.08
N ASP A 274 -9.53 7.89 17.38
CA ASP A 274 -9.02 9.12 17.96
C ASP A 274 -7.50 9.24 17.67
N PRO A 275 -7.05 10.27 16.93
CA PRO A 275 -5.65 10.44 16.57
C PRO A 275 -4.75 10.84 17.76
N GLU A 276 -5.29 11.45 18.81
CA GLU A 276 -4.55 11.92 19.98
C GLU A 276 -4.37 10.81 21.00
N THR A 277 -5.44 10.08 21.32
CA THR A 277 -5.41 9.01 22.32
C THR A 277 -5.09 7.65 21.72
N GLY A 278 -5.29 7.48 20.41
CA GLY A 278 -5.17 6.19 19.72
C GLY A 278 -6.28 5.20 20.08
N LEU A 279 -7.31 5.65 20.80
CA LEU A 279 -8.49 4.85 21.12
C LEU A 279 -9.32 4.61 19.86
N ASP A 280 -9.84 3.40 19.74
CA ASP A 280 -10.60 2.93 18.59
C ASP A 280 -11.99 2.53 19.12
N ALA A 281 -12.95 3.44 19.00
CA ALA A 281 -14.34 3.18 19.37
C ALA A 281 -15.01 2.45 18.19
N VAL A 282 -15.73 1.37 18.49
CA VAL A 282 -16.33 0.52 17.46
C VAL A 282 -17.82 0.41 17.73
N GLU A 283 -18.60 0.87 16.77
CA GLU A 283 -20.03 0.63 16.70
C GLU A 283 -20.29 -0.51 15.71
N GLY A 284 -20.78 -1.63 16.22
CA GLY A 284 -21.02 -2.83 15.42
C GLY A 284 -22.49 -3.03 15.10
N GLY A 285 -22.79 -3.50 13.89
CA GLY A 285 -24.15 -3.78 13.44
C GLY A 285 -24.18 -4.58 12.13
N GLY A 286 -25.38 -4.91 11.66
CA GLY A 286 -25.55 -5.44 10.31
C GLY A 286 -25.31 -4.33 9.28
N LEU A 287 -24.59 -4.62 8.20
CA LEU A 287 -24.28 -3.61 7.17
C LEU A 287 -25.54 -2.93 6.62
N GLY A 288 -26.59 -3.70 6.34
CA GLY A 288 -27.85 -3.16 5.84
C GLY A 288 -28.51 -2.20 6.82
N GLU A 289 -28.56 -2.57 8.11
CA GLU A 289 -29.16 -1.72 9.16
C GLU A 289 -28.40 -0.41 9.32
N LEU A 290 -27.07 -0.49 9.41
CA LEU A 290 -26.21 0.69 9.54
C LEU A 290 -26.25 1.55 8.27
N ALA A 291 -26.23 0.96 7.08
CA ALA A 291 -26.31 1.71 5.82
C ALA A 291 -27.68 2.38 5.63
N ASP A 292 -28.76 1.72 6.05
CA ASP A 292 -30.11 2.28 6.02
C ASP A 292 -30.24 3.46 7.00
N GLU A 293 -29.70 3.32 8.23
CA GLU A 293 -29.61 4.40 9.21
C GLU A 293 -28.90 5.62 8.61
N MET A 294 -27.71 5.42 8.02
CA MET A 294 -26.94 6.46 7.33
C MET A 294 -27.73 7.19 6.23
N SER A 295 -28.68 6.50 5.58
CA SER A 295 -29.49 7.09 4.50
C SER A 295 -30.72 7.86 5.00
N SER A 296 -31.17 7.57 6.22
CA SER A 296 -32.44 8.03 6.78
C SER A 296 -32.35 9.31 7.61
N GLU A 297 -31.16 9.66 8.14
CA GLU A 297 -31.01 10.81 9.04
C GLU A 297 -31.10 12.17 8.31
N ASP A 298 -30.74 12.23 7.01
CA ASP A 298 -30.73 13.47 6.22
C ASP A 298 -31.19 13.23 4.77
N GLU A 299 -32.50 13.05 4.53
CA GLU A 299 -33.09 12.81 3.19
C GLU A 299 -32.69 13.88 2.13
N GLU A 300 -32.50 15.14 2.55
CA GLU A 300 -32.18 16.25 1.64
C GLU A 300 -30.72 16.23 1.14
N ASP A 301 -29.79 15.65 1.93
CA ASP A 301 -28.38 15.52 1.57
C ASP A 301 -28.05 14.15 0.96
N SER A 302 -28.80 13.10 1.31
CA SER A 302 -28.66 11.77 0.70
C SER A 302 -29.11 11.74 -0.77
N GLU A 303 -30.12 12.52 -1.16
CA GLU A 303 -30.52 12.72 -2.56
C GLU A 303 -29.41 13.36 -3.44
N LYS A 304 -28.46 14.05 -2.80
CA LYS A 304 -27.30 14.69 -3.46
C LYS A 304 -26.15 13.70 -3.70
N LEU A 305 -26.12 12.56 -3.00
CA LEU A 305 -25.14 11.50 -3.20
C LEU A 305 -25.54 10.57 -4.36
N ARG A 306 -25.59 11.10 -5.59
CA ARG A 306 -25.90 10.30 -6.80
C ARG A 306 -24.75 9.38 -7.25
N ILE A 307 -23.61 9.43 -6.57
CA ILE A 307 -22.40 8.66 -6.91
C ILE A 307 -22.44 7.33 -6.17
N PRO A 308 -22.11 6.21 -6.84
CA PRO A 308 -22.16 4.89 -6.21
C PRO A 308 -21.20 4.81 -5.02
N GLN A 309 -21.75 4.34 -3.90
CA GLN A 309 -21.00 4.01 -2.70
C GLN A 309 -20.76 2.50 -2.67
N ILE A 310 -19.50 2.09 -2.57
CA ILE A 310 -19.10 0.69 -2.47
C ILE A 310 -18.57 0.46 -1.05
N HIS A 311 -19.28 -0.37 -0.30
CA HIS A 311 -18.88 -0.77 1.04
C HIS A 311 -17.81 -1.84 0.95
N VAL A 312 -16.69 -1.65 1.64
CA VAL A 312 -15.50 -2.51 1.52
C VAL A 312 -14.79 -2.72 2.85
N LYS A 313 -14.01 -3.80 2.93
CA LYS A 313 -12.99 -4.00 3.96
C LYS A 313 -11.60 -3.87 3.33
N ALA A 314 -10.70 -3.20 4.04
CA ALA A 314 -9.33 -2.96 3.60
C ALA A 314 -8.34 -3.77 4.43
N ARG A 315 -7.22 -4.17 3.81
CA ARG A 315 -6.13 -4.85 4.51
C ARG A 315 -4.78 -4.28 4.12
N LYS A 316 -3.85 -4.31 5.07
CA LYS A 316 -2.44 -4.13 4.78
C LYS A 316 -1.94 -5.36 4.05
N SER A 317 -1.34 -5.17 2.88
CA SER A 317 -0.88 -6.30 2.09
C SER A 317 0.31 -6.96 2.81
N SER A 318 0.23 -8.29 3.04
CA SER A 318 1.15 -9.04 3.91
C SER A 318 2.46 -9.45 3.24
N SER A 319 2.48 -9.59 1.92
CA SER A 319 3.66 -9.93 1.11
C SER A 319 4.69 -8.78 0.96
N TRP A 320 4.69 -7.81 1.88
CA TRP A 320 5.28 -6.48 1.68
C TRP A 320 5.99 -5.89 2.91
N GLN A 321 6.31 -6.75 3.89
CA GLN A 321 7.21 -6.45 5.01
C GLN A 321 8.65 -6.78 4.62
#